data_AF-A0A9D9ACK7-F1
#
_entry.id   AF-A0A9D9ACK7-F1
#
_cell.length_a   1.000
_cell.length_b   1.000
_cell.length_c   1.000
_cell.angle_alpha   90.00
_cell.angle_beta   90.00
_cell.angle_gamma   90.00
#
_symmetry.space_group_name_H-M   'P 1'
#
loop_
_entity.id
_entity.type
_entity.pdbx_description
1 polymer ?
#
loop_
_entity_poly.entity_id
_entity_poly.type
_entity_poly.pdbx_seq_one_letter_code
_entity_poly.pdbx_strand_id
1 'polypeptide(L)'
;MAILELKKCSKSFGEGAAREDVLTDIDLSVREGEFVAILGFSGTGKSTLINLMSGLVLPDSGEALFKGDRIEGPGPERGLVFQSYSLMPWLTVRGNIMLAVDAVHKGLSRADRQEIAAKYIAMVGLNHAADRRPAELSGGMRQRVAVARALAMNPEVLLLDEPLSALDALTRANLQDEIERIWEADRKTVVLITNDVDEALLLADRIVTLTPDGTIGDQFTVSLPRPRDRAAMNHNPAFKALRAKVTQYLMAVGIASKIDGTRLLPDVVPIHGVPKAVAEAAHSFNDERYLQFSQLHKVYPTPKGPLTVVEDFELTMKKGEFVSLIGHSGCGKSTVLTMTAGLNDISKGAIILDGTHVTEADPERAVVFQSPSLFPWLTARENCAVGVDRVYPKASQEERQDVVEYYLERVGLADAMDKPAAELSNGMKQRVGIARAFALSPKLLLLDEPFGMLDSLTRWELQEVLMEVWSRTQVTAVCVTHDVDEAILLADRVVMMTNGPRARIGKIMDVTLPRPRSRKHLLEHPDYYAYREELLTFLEEYEHGAEKKEAA
;
A
#
# COMPACT_ATOMS: atom_id res chain seq x y z
N MET A 1 -27.44 21.61 -8.59
CA MET A 1 -26.92 22.67 -7.70
C MET A 1 -25.83 22.05 -6.83
N ALA A 2 -24.97 22.84 -6.20
CA ALA A 2 -23.98 22.31 -5.27
C ALA A 2 -24.69 21.91 -3.97
N ILE A 3 -24.49 20.68 -3.51
CA ILE A 3 -25.04 20.18 -2.25
C ILE A 3 -24.06 20.46 -1.10
N LEU A 4 -22.76 20.50 -1.40
CA LEU A 4 -21.70 20.79 -0.45
C LEU A 4 -20.69 21.75 -1.09
N GLU A 5 -20.34 22.82 -0.39
CA GLU A 5 -19.42 23.85 -0.85
C GLU A 5 -18.43 24.22 0.26
N LEU A 6 -17.15 24.32 -0.09
CA LEU A 6 -16.14 24.98 0.71
C LEU A 6 -15.76 26.26 -0.02
N LYS A 7 -15.85 27.40 0.68
CA LYS A 7 -15.55 28.73 0.13
C LYS A 7 -14.41 29.34 0.91
N LYS A 8 -13.26 29.46 0.27
CA LYS A 8 -12.04 30.04 0.84
C LYS A 8 -11.68 29.47 2.21
N CYS A 9 -11.91 28.17 2.39
CA CYS A 9 -11.71 27.52 3.66
C CYS A 9 -10.23 27.35 3.96
N SER A 10 -9.78 27.86 5.09
CA SER A 10 -8.42 27.59 5.61
C SER A 10 -8.50 26.92 6.97
N LYS A 11 -7.55 26.04 7.25
CA LYS A 11 -7.42 25.36 8.53
C LYS A 11 -5.96 25.20 8.93
N SER A 12 -5.65 25.61 10.15
CA SER A 12 -4.37 25.44 10.80
C SER A 12 -4.52 24.63 12.10
N PHE A 13 -3.45 24.00 12.54
CA PHE A 13 -3.36 23.38 13.87
C PHE A 13 -2.15 23.91 14.63
N GLY A 14 -2.22 23.90 15.96
CA GLY A 14 -1.18 24.44 16.84
C GLY A 14 -1.21 25.96 16.97
N GLU A 15 -0.27 26.50 17.74
CA GLU A 15 -0.15 27.93 18.05
C GLU A 15 1.29 28.42 17.93
N GLY A 16 1.47 29.71 17.61
CA GLY A 16 2.78 30.36 17.55
C GLY A 16 3.74 29.70 16.55
N ALA A 17 4.95 29.34 16.99
CA ALA A 17 5.97 28.70 16.16
C ALA A 17 5.64 27.24 15.81
N ALA A 18 4.65 26.62 16.47
CA ALA A 18 4.17 25.28 16.17
C ALA A 18 2.88 25.30 15.32
N ARG A 19 2.48 26.48 14.81
CA ARG A 19 1.33 26.61 13.92
C ARG A 19 1.69 25.99 12.56
N GLU A 20 0.91 25.00 12.16
CA GLU A 20 1.00 24.35 10.86
C GLU A 20 -0.27 24.67 10.06
N ASP A 21 -0.10 25.34 8.93
CA ASP A 21 -1.17 25.63 7.98
C ASP A 21 -1.40 24.39 7.12
N VAL A 22 -2.53 23.71 7.31
CA VAL A 22 -2.82 22.42 6.68
C VAL A 22 -3.68 22.56 5.44
N LEU A 23 -4.64 23.49 5.45
CA LEU A 23 -5.47 23.83 4.29
C LEU A 23 -5.48 25.34 4.11
N THR A 24 -5.34 25.79 2.88
CA THR A 24 -5.27 27.21 2.54
C THR A 24 -6.21 27.53 1.38
N ASP A 25 -7.13 28.48 1.60
CA ASP A 25 -8.02 29.04 0.56
C ASP A 25 -8.72 27.97 -0.31
N ILE A 26 -9.26 26.95 0.34
CA ILE A 26 -9.93 25.84 -0.36
C ILE A 26 -11.27 26.30 -0.92
N ASP A 27 -11.37 26.30 -2.25
CA ASP A 27 -12.60 26.45 -3.00
C ASP A 27 -12.97 25.12 -3.68
N LEU A 28 -14.04 24.47 -3.20
CA LEU A 28 -14.51 23.20 -3.72
C LEU A 28 -16.04 23.11 -3.65
N SER A 29 -16.68 22.88 -4.80
CA SER A 29 -18.11 22.61 -4.89
C SER A 29 -18.36 21.16 -5.31
N VAL A 30 -19.27 20.46 -4.63
CA VAL A 30 -19.73 19.11 -4.97
C VAL A 30 -21.20 19.19 -5.37
N ARG A 31 -21.55 18.61 -6.54
CA ARG A 31 -22.91 18.62 -7.06
C ARG A 31 -23.72 17.46 -6.46
N GLU A 32 -25.02 17.68 -6.32
CA GLU A 32 -25.94 16.61 -5.91
C GLU A 32 -25.87 15.42 -6.88
N GLY A 33 -25.70 14.22 -6.33
CA GLY A 33 -25.58 12.96 -7.08
C GLY A 33 -24.23 12.77 -7.79
N GLU A 34 -23.26 13.65 -7.58
CA GLU A 34 -21.90 13.53 -8.13
C GLU A 34 -21.06 12.56 -7.28
N PHE A 35 -20.26 11.73 -7.94
CA PHE A 35 -19.18 11.00 -7.29
C PHE A 35 -17.86 11.77 -7.51
N VAL A 36 -17.33 12.39 -6.46
CA VAL A 36 -16.06 13.12 -6.50
C VAL A 36 -14.98 12.31 -5.80
N ALA A 37 -13.85 12.09 -6.46
CA ALA A 37 -12.64 11.57 -5.81
C ALA A 37 -11.66 12.71 -5.55
N ILE A 38 -11.08 12.75 -4.35
CA ILE A 38 -10.03 13.67 -3.96
C ILE A 38 -8.73 12.87 -3.86
N LEU A 39 -7.78 13.19 -4.72
CA LEU A 39 -6.42 12.64 -4.73
C LEU A 39 -5.47 13.65 -4.12
N GLY A 40 -4.52 13.23 -3.31
CA GLY A 40 -3.51 14.14 -2.76
C GLY A 40 -2.43 13.42 -2.00
N PHE A 41 -1.35 14.12 -1.68
CA PHE A 41 -0.19 13.52 -1.01
C PHE A 41 -0.50 13.19 0.46
N SER A 42 0.27 12.30 1.08
CA SER A 42 0.15 12.16 2.54
C SER A 42 0.52 13.47 3.22
N GLY A 43 -0.20 13.82 4.28
CA GLY A 43 0.03 15.06 5.02
C GLY A 43 -0.56 16.33 4.38
N THR A 44 -1.19 16.27 3.20
CA THR A 44 -1.73 17.47 2.54
C THR A 44 -3.07 17.97 3.07
N GLY A 45 -3.55 17.37 4.16
CA GLY A 45 -4.82 17.76 4.77
C GLY A 45 -6.05 17.08 4.17
N LYS A 46 -5.92 15.95 3.46
CA LYS A 46 -7.08 15.17 2.94
C LYS A 46 -8.11 14.84 4.03
N SER A 47 -7.69 14.20 5.12
CA SER A 47 -8.59 13.91 6.25
C SER A 47 -9.07 15.19 6.94
N THR A 48 -8.26 16.26 6.97
CA THR A 48 -8.72 17.58 7.45
C THR A 48 -9.86 18.11 6.57
N LEU A 49 -9.74 17.95 5.25
CA LEU A 49 -10.75 18.37 4.28
C LEU A 49 -12.06 17.60 4.48
N ILE A 50 -12.00 16.29 4.69
CA ILE A 50 -13.20 15.49 4.99
C ILE A 50 -13.82 15.86 6.35
N ASN A 51 -13.00 16.24 7.32
CA ASN A 51 -13.45 16.68 8.63
C ASN A 51 -14.15 18.05 8.56
N LEU A 52 -13.68 18.95 7.70
CA LEU A 52 -14.37 20.20 7.38
C LEU A 52 -15.73 19.92 6.72
N MET A 53 -15.75 19.03 5.73
CA MET A 53 -16.99 18.66 5.02
C MET A 53 -18.01 18.00 5.95
N SER A 54 -17.57 17.12 6.86
CA SER A 54 -18.46 16.44 7.81
C SER A 54 -18.94 17.37 8.93
N GLY A 55 -18.20 18.44 9.23
CA GLY A 55 -18.44 19.33 10.37
C GLY A 55 -17.82 18.86 11.68
N LEU A 56 -16.93 17.86 11.64
CA LEU A 56 -16.15 17.44 12.81
C LEU A 56 -15.10 18.49 13.21
N VAL A 57 -14.61 19.24 12.22
CA VAL A 57 -13.70 20.37 12.41
C VAL A 57 -14.30 21.56 11.68
N LEU A 58 -14.24 22.75 12.29
CA LEU A 58 -14.67 23.99 11.66
C LEU A 58 -13.46 24.71 11.04
N PRO A 59 -13.64 25.39 9.89
CA PRO A 59 -12.57 26.18 9.28
C PRO A 59 -12.21 27.38 10.16
N ASP A 60 -10.95 27.82 10.11
CA ASP A 60 -10.49 29.02 10.83
C ASP A 60 -10.87 30.31 10.08
N SER A 61 -10.95 30.21 8.75
CA SER A 61 -11.47 31.25 7.86
C SER A 61 -12.25 30.65 6.70
N GLY A 62 -13.11 31.45 6.06
CA GLY A 62 -14.01 30.97 5.00
C GLY A 62 -15.25 30.30 5.58
N GLU A 63 -15.95 29.52 4.75
CA GLU A 63 -17.16 28.83 5.19
C GLU A 63 -17.38 27.50 4.47
N ALA A 64 -17.78 26.49 5.24
CA ALA A 64 -18.27 25.22 4.74
C ALA A 64 -19.80 25.26 4.75
N LEU A 65 -20.41 24.95 3.61
CA LEU A 65 -21.85 25.04 3.37
C LEU A 65 -22.41 23.69 2.95
N PHE A 66 -23.59 23.36 3.46
CA PHE A 66 -24.41 22.23 3.04
C PHE A 66 -25.77 22.77 2.59
N LYS A 67 -26.13 22.56 1.32
CA LYS A 67 -27.34 23.13 0.68
C LYS A 67 -27.48 24.65 0.85
N GLY A 68 -26.36 25.35 0.93
CA GLY A 68 -26.29 26.80 1.12
C GLY A 68 -26.26 27.25 2.59
N ASP A 69 -26.57 26.37 3.54
CA ASP A 69 -26.51 26.67 4.97
C ASP A 69 -25.14 26.35 5.55
N ARG A 70 -24.69 27.12 6.55
CA ARG A 70 -23.39 26.90 7.19
C ARG A 70 -23.37 25.60 7.98
N ILE A 71 -22.28 24.85 7.82
CA ILE A 71 -22.01 23.65 8.61
C ILE A 71 -21.45 24.08 9.97
N GLU A 72 -22.26 23.96 11.02
CA GLU A 72 -21.87 24.29 12.41
C GLU A 72 -21.37 23.06 13.19
N GLY A 73 -21.57 21.85 12.64
CA GLY A 73 -21.19 20.61 13.29
C GLY A 73 -21.54 19.36 12.48
N PRO A 74 -21.32 18.17 13.04
CA PRO A 74 -21.70 16.91 12.40
C PRO A 74 -23.22 16.74 12.36
N GLY A 75 -23.74 16.17 11.27
CA GLY A 75 -25.18 15.96 11.06
C GLY A 75 -25.47 14.64 10.34
N PRO A 76 -26.65 14.01 10.57
CA PRO A 76 -27.00 12.71 9.99
C PRO A 76 -27.08 12.69 8.46
N GLU A 77 -27.27 13.84 7.84
CA GLU A 77 -27.28 14.05 6.39
C GLU A 77 -25.89 13.84 5.74
N ARG A 78 -24.81 13.86 6.53
CA ARG A 78 -23.43 13.62 6.10
C ARG A 78 -22.87 12.37 6.77
N GLY A 79 -22.95 11.23 6.09
CA GLY A 79 -22.39 9.98 6.58
C GLY A 79 -20.89 9.91 6.35
N LEU A 80 -20.10 9.52 7.36
CA LEU A 80 -18.64 9.42 7.25
C LEU A 80 -18.16 7.99 7.50
N VAL A 81 -17.29 7.50 6.62
CA VAL A 81 -16.54 6.25 6.76
C VAL A 81 -15.07 6.61 6.93
N PHE A 82 -14.54 6.34 8.12
CA PHE A 82 -13.15 6.61 8.46
C PHE A 82 -12.19 5.56 7.89
N GLN A 83 -10.93 5.94 7.69
CA GLN A 83 -9.82 5.05 7.31
C GLN A 83 -9.64 3.91 8.33
N SER A 84 -9.72 4.21 9.63
CA SER A 84 -9.83 3.18 10.66
C SER A 84 -11.31 2.79 10.79
N TYR A 85 -11.63 1.49 10.66
CA TYR A 85 -13.01 0.97 10.62
C TYR A 85 -13.92 1.53 11.73
N SER A 86 -13.33 1.95 12.86
CA SER A 86 -13.99 2.60 13.99
C SER A 86 -15.23 1.84 14.45
N LEU A 87 -15.19 0.50 14.35
CA LEU A 87 -16.25 -0.38 14.80
C LEU A 87 -16.13 -0.54 16.31
N MET A 88 -17.26 -0.54 17.01
CA MET A 88 -17.31 -0.83 18.44
C MET A 88 -16.96 -2.30 18.65
N PRO A 89 -15.83 -2.62 19.30
CA PRO A 89 -15.30 -3.98 19.34
C PRO A 89 -16.18 -4.96 20.14
N TRP A 90 -16.99 -4.44 21.06
CA TRP A 90 -17.94 -5.23 21.87
C TRP A 90 -19.30 -5.47 21.20
N LEU A 91 -19.63 -4.76 20.11
CA LEU A 91 -20.90 -4.92 19.39
C LEU A 91 -20.73 -5.90 18.23
N THR A 92 -21.81 -6.62 17.89
CA THR A 92 -21.85 -7.44 16.66
C THR A 92 -21.91 -6.57 15.41
N VAL A 93 -21.82 -7.17 14.22
CA VAL A 93 -22.11 -6.48 12.94
C VAL A 93 -23.46 -5.77 13.01
N ARG A 94 -24.51 -6.50 13.42
CA ARG A 94 -25.84 -5.93 13.62
C ARG A 94 -25.84 -4.81 14.65
N GLY A 95 -25.16 -5.00 15.78
CA GLY A 95 -25.07 -3.98 16.83
C GLY A 95 -24.40 -2.69 16.36
N ASN A 96 -23.34 -2.78 15.57
CA ASN A 96 -22.64 -1.63 15.01
C ASN A 96 -23.54 -0.81 14.06
N ILE A 97 -24.34 -1.48 13.25
CA ILE A 97 -25.27 -0.82 12.31
C ILE A 97 -26.48 -0.25 13.06
N MET A 98 -27.04 -1.02 14.00
CA MET A 98 -28.13 -0.56 14.87
C MET A 98 -27.78 0.71 15.64
N LEU A 99 -26.53 0.87 16.08
CA LEU A 99 -26.08 2.08 16.77
C LEU A 99 -26.37 3.35 15.95
N ALA A 100 -26.08 3.31 14.64
CA ALA A 100 -26.33 4.42 13.75
C ALA A 100 -27.83 4.59 13.45
N VAL A 101 -28.55 3.48 13.25
CA VAL A 101 -30.00 3.49 13.01
C VAL A 101 -30.75 4.06 14.21
N ASP A 102 -30.41 3.64 15.43
CA ASP A 102 -31.04 4.09 16.67
C ASP A 102 -30.79 5.58 16.96
N ALA A 103 -29.62 6.10 16.55
CA ALA A 103 -29.28 7.50 16.73
C ALA A 103 -30.10 8.43 15.81
N VAL A 104 -30.37 8.00 14.57
CA VAL A 104 -31.04 8.83 13.55
C VAL A 104 -32.55 8.59 13.53
N HIS A 105 -33.00 7.35 13.59
CA HIS A 105 -34.40 6.96 13.39
C HIS A 105 -35.18 6.81 14.70
N LYS A 106 -35.03 7.79 15.60
CA LYS A 106 -35.63 7.77 16.96
C LYS A 106 -37.16 7.64 16.97
N GLY A 107 -37.83 8.06 15.90
CA GLY A 107 -39.29 7.97 15.74
C GLY A 107 -39.81 6.61 15.29
N LEU A 108 -38.94 5.73 14.77
CA LEU A 108 -39.35 4.41 14.29
C LEU A 108 -39.44 3.39 15.42
N SER A 109 -40.30 2.37 15.23
CA SER A 109 -40.40 1.25 16.16
C SER A 109 -39.11 0.43 16.16
N ARG A 110 -38.88 -0.35 17.22
CA ARG A 110 -37.71 -1.24 17.28
C ARG A 110 -37.70 -2.26 16.13
N ALA A 111 -38.87 -2.71 15.68
CA ALA A 111 -38.99 -3.65 14.57
C ALA A 111 -38.53 -3.01 13.25
N ASP A 112 -39.01 -1.80 12.96
CA ASP A 112 -38.65 -1.09 11.72
C ASP A 112 -37.14 -0.79 11.68
N ARG A 113 -36.54 -0.41 12.82
CA ARG A 113 -35.09 -0.19 12.91
C ARG A 113 -34.29 -1.47 12.67
N GLN A 114 -34.77 -2.60 13.18
CA GLN A 114 -34.16 -3.90 12.91
C GLN A 114 -34.27 -4.28 11.44
N GLU A 115 -35.36 -3.93 10.77
CA GLU A 115 -35.55 -4.14 9.34
C GLU A 115 -34.59 -3.28 8.52
N ILE A 116 -34.40 -2.01 8.87
CA ILE A 116 -33.38 -1.12 8.26
C ILE A 116 -32.00 -1.74 8.40
N ALA A 117 -31.61 -2.14 9.62
CA ALA A 117 -30.31 -2.76 9.84
C ALA A 117 -30.16 -4.06 9.03
N ALA A 118 -31.19 -4.90 8.97
CA ALA A 118 -31.17 -6.13 8.19
C ALA A 118 -31.03 -5.85 6.68
N LYS A 119 -31.73 -4.84 6.15
CA LYS A 119 -31.62 -4.39 4.76
C LYS A 119 -30.16 -4.04 4.41
N TYR A 120 -29.50 -3.21 5.21
CA TYR A 120 -28.13 -2.78 4.92
C TYR A 120 -27.08 -3.85 5.19
N ILE A 121 -27.31 -4.78 6.13
CA ILE A 121 -26.47 -5.99 6.29
C ILE A 121 -26.55 -6.87 5.05
N ALA A 122 -27.76 -7.05 4.50
CA ALA A 122 -27.99 -7.82 3.29
C ALA A 122 -27.37 -7.14 2.06
N MET A 123 -27.50 -5.81 1.96
CA MET A 123 -26.91 -5.01 0.89
C MET A 123 -25.41 -5.22 0.77
N VAL A 124 -24.68 -5.30 1.89
CA VAL A 124 -23.23 -5.58 1.89
C VAL A 124 -22.87 -7.06 1.95
N GLY A 125 -23.85 -7.97 1.81
CA GLY A 125 -23.64 -9.42 1.77
C GLY A 125 -23.18 -10.06 3.10
N LEU A 126 -23.45 -9.42 4.25
CA LEU A 126 -22.97 -9.89 5.57
C LEU A 126 -24.02 -10.63 6.40
N ASN A 127 -25.11 -11.13 5.79
CA ASN A 127 -26.16 -11.88 6.49
C ASN A 127 -25.62 -13.05 7.33
N HIS A 128 -24.67 -13.81 6.78
CA HIS A 128 -24.04 -14.97 7.43
C HIS A 128 -23.12 -14.60 8.62
N ALA A 129 -22.78 -13.32 8.77
CA ALA A 129 -21.87 -12.80 9.79
C ALA A 129 -22.52 -11.76 10.70
N ALA A 130 -23.85 -11.57 10.63
CA ALA A 130 -24.57 -10.50 11.31
C ALA A 130 -24.36 -10.48 12.85
N ASP A 131 -24.12 -11.64 13.44
CA ASP A 131 -23.95 -11.81 14.89
C ASP A 131 -22.49 -11.96 15.33
N ARG A 132 -21.54 -11.87 14.39
CA ARG A 132 -20.10 -11.87 14.69
C ARG A 132 -19.64 -10.50 15.17
N ARG A 133 -18.57 -10.48 15.96
CA ARG A 133 -17.89 -9.25 16.43
C ARG A 133 -16.71 -8.89 15.54
N PRO A 134 -16.24 -7.63 15.54
CA PRO A 134 -15.14 -7.15 14.66
C PRO A 134 -13.85 -7.99 14.68
N ALA A 135 -13.51 -8.59 15.83
CA ALA A 135 -12.34 -9.46 15.97
C ALA A 135 -12.44 -10.79 15.18
N GLU A 136 -13.66 -11.21 14.84
CA GLU A 136 -13.97 -12.45 14.10
C GLU A 136 -14.14 -12.20 12.59
N LEU A 137 -13.99 -10.95 12.15
CA LEU A 137 -14.20 -10.51 10.77
C LEU A 137 -12.86 -10.35 10.04
N SER A 138 -12.85 -10.54 8.72
CA SER A 138 -11.71 -10.10 7.89
C SER A 138 -11.69 -8.56 7.78
N GLY A 139 -10.58 -7.99 7.29
CA GLY A 139 -10.49 -6.54 7.04
C GLY A 139 -11.59 -6.04 6.10
N GLY A 140 -11.78 -6.71 4.97
CA GLY A 140 -12.86 -6.37 4.02
C GLY A 140 -14.26 -6.56 4.59
N MET A 141 -14.48 -7.53 5.49
CA MET A 141 -15.75 -7.63 6.23
C MET A 141 -15.94 -6.44 7.18
N ARG A 142 -14.92 -6.04 7.94
CA ARG A 142 -14.99 -4.85 8.81
C ARG A 142 -15.30 -3.58 8.01
N GLN A 143 -14.68 -3.42 6.85
CA GLN A 143 -14.96 -2.28 5.96
C GLN A 143 -16.43 -2.25 5.52
N ARG A 144 -16.97 -3.40 5.11
CA ARG A 144 -18.39 -3.53 4.73
C ARG A 144 -19.33 -3.17 5.87
N VAL A 145 -19.00 -3.52 7.11
CA VAL A 145 -19.78 -3.09 8.28
C VAL A 145 -19.73 -1.57 8.45
N ALA A 146 -18.56 -0.95 8.27
CA ALA A 146 -18.41 0.50 8.39
C ALA A 146 -19.22 1.26 7.32
N VAL A 147 -19.18 0.79 6.07
CA VAL A 147 -19.98 1.33 4.96
C VAL A 147 -21.48 1.13 5.22
N ALA A 148 -21.91 -0.09 5.58
CA ALA A 148 -23.32 -0.37 5.90
C ALA A 148 -23.84 0.50 7.05
N ARG A 149 -23.02 0.74 8.07
CA ARG A 149 -23.36 1.61 9.20
C ARG A 149 -23.60 3.05 8.75
N ALA A 150 -22.74 3.59 7.88
CA ALA A 150 -22.89 4.94 7.34
C ALA A 150 -24.13 5.03 6.43
N LEU A 151 -24.36 4.06 5.56
CA LEU A 151 -25.52 4.01 4.68
C LEU A 151 -26.85 3.80 5.42
N ALA A 152 -26.84 3.10 6.55
CA ALA A 152 -28.03 2.87 7.36
C ALA A 152 -28.61 4.15 7.99
N MET A 153 -27.81 5.21 8.08
CA MET A 153 -28.28 6.55 8.43
C MET A 153 -29.11 7.19 7.31
N ASN A 154 -29.05 6.63 6.09
CA ASN A 154 -29.59 7.19 4.84
C ASN A 154 -29.12 8.63 4.58
N PRO A 155 -27.79 8.87 4.54
CA PRO A 155 -27.26 10.21 4.35
C PRO A 155 -27.56 10.74 2.93
N GLU A 156 -27.44 12.05 2.76
CA GLU A 156 -27.51 12.72 1.47
C GLU A 156 -26.13 12.80 0.81
N VAL A 157 -25.07 12.92 1.62
CA VAL A 157 -23.67 12.88 1.22
C VAL A 157 -22.94 11.78 1.99
N LEU A 158 -22.27 10.89 1.27
CA LEU A 158 -21.39 9.88 1.83
C LEU A 158 -19.93 10.32 1.65
N LEU A 159 -19.23 10.48 2.76
CA LEU A 159 -17.82 10.84 2.84
C LEU A 159 -17.01 9.58 3.16
N LEU A 160 -16.07 9.23 2.29
CA LEU A 160 -15.24 8.04 2.42
C LEU A 160 -13.77 8.45 2.56
N ASP A 161 -13.16 8.23 3.72
CA ASP A 161 -11.75 8.56 3.97
C ASP A 161 -10.86 7.33 3.80
N GLU A 162 -10.18 7.21 2.66
CA GLU A 162 -9.29 6.09 2.29
C GLU A 162 -9.84 4.70 2.64
N PRO A 163 -11.08 4.37 2.24
CA PRO A 163 -11.78 3.16 2.69
C PRO A 163 -11.09 1.84 2.29
N LEU A 164 -10.22 1.86 1.28
CA LEU A 164 -9.66 0.66 0.66
C LEU A 164 -8.12 0.57 0.72
N SER A 165 -7.46 1.52 1.38
CA SER A 165 -6.00 1.64 1.36
C SER A 165 -5.26 0.45 1.97
N ALA A 166 -5.84 -0.19 2.98
CA ALA A 166 -5.24 -1.30 3.72
C ALA A 166 -5.60 -2.71 3.18
N LEU A 167 -6.18 -2.80 1.99
CA LEU A 167 -6.66 -4.06 1.41
C LEU A 167 -5.78 -4.53 0.26
N ASP A 168 -5.61 -5.84 0.14
CA ASP A 168 -4.97 -6.47 -1.03
C ASP A 168 -5.78 -6.22 -2.31
N ALA A 169 -5.12 -6.39 -3.47
CA ALA A 169 -5.66 -6.03 -4.77
C ALA A 169 -7.05 -6.62 -5.05
N LEU A 170 -7.27 -7.91 -4.73
CA LEU A 170 -8.55 -8.55 -5.01
C LEU A 170 -9.63 -8.14 -4.00
N THR A 171 -9.31 -8.11 -2.70
CA THR A 171 -10.28 -7.64 -1.70
C THR A 171 -10.69 -6.19 -1.97
N ARG A 172 -9.74 -5.34 -2.38
CA ARG A 172 -9.98 -3.98 -2.86
C ARG A 172 -10.89 -3.99 -4.08
N ALA A 173 -10.61 -4.85 -5.06
CA ALA A 173 -11.39 -4.94 -6.28
C ALA A 173 -12.86 -5.26 -6.01
N ASN A 174 -13.10 -6.33 -5.27
CA ASN A 174 -14.44 -6.76 -4.89
C ASN A 174 -15.20 -5.67 -4.11
N LEU A 175 -14.53 -4.91 -3.24
CA LEU A 175 -15.19 -3.82 -2.51
C LEU A 175 -15.47 -2.59 -3.37
N GLN A 176 -14.62 -2.27 -4.34
CA GLN A 176 -14.88 -1.19 -5.29
C GLN A 176 -16.12 -1.49 -6.13
N ASP A 177 -16.23 -2.71 -6.66
CA ASP A 177 -17.38 -3.13 -7.47
C ASP A 177 -18.67 -3.11 -6.63
N GLU A 178 -18.57 -3.42 -5.34
CA GLU A 178 -19.66 -3.28 -4.37
C GLU A 178 -20.06 -1.82 -4.14
N ILE A 179 -19.09 -0.92 -3.92
CA ILE A 179 -19.34 0.52 -3.75
C ILE A 179 -19.99 1.10 -5.01
N GLU A 180 -19.50 0.73 -6.19
CA GLU A 180 -20.10 1.15 -7.46
C GLU A 180 -21.54 0.67 -7.57
N ARG A 181 -21.82 -0.60 -7.28
CA ARG A 181 -23.18 -1.15 -7.33
C ARG A 181 -24.14 -0.48 -6.34
N ILE A 182 -23.69 -0.26 -5.11
CA ILE A 182 -24.48 0.43 -4.08
C ILE A 182 -24.78 1.86 -4.52
N TRP A 183 -23.76 2.55 -5.06
CA TRP A 183 -23.92 3.89 -5.55
C TRP A 183 -24.85 3.97 -6.77
N GLU A 184 -24.78 3.03 -7.71
CA GLU A 184 -25.66 2.99 -8.88
C GLU A 184 -27.13 2.82 -8.51
N ALA A 185 -27.43 2.12 -7.41
CA ALA A 185 -28.80 1.91 -6.94
C ALA A 185 -29.47 3.21 -6.47
N ASP A 186 -28.75 4.04 -5.70
CA ASP A 186 -29.34 5.20 -5.02
C ASP A 186 -28.83 6.57 -5.54
N ARG A 187 -27.77 6.58 -6.37
CA ARG A 187 -27.03 7.77 -6.86
C ARG A 187 -26.85 8.86 -5.79
N LYS A 188 -26.46 8.44 -4.59
CA LYS A 188 -26.11 9.35 -3.49
C LYS A 188 -24.90 10.20 -3.87
N THR A 189 -24.80 11.39 -3.30
CA THR A 189 -23.58 12.19 -3.47
C THR A 189 -22.44 11.51 -2.71
N VAL A 190 -21.30 11.28 -3.36
CA VAL A 190 -20.14 10.63 -2.72
C VAL A 190 -18.91 11.50 -2.86
N VAL A 191 -18.18 11.69 -1.76
CA VAL A 191 -16.82 12.24 -1.77
C VAL A 191 -15.89 11.15 -1.26
N LEU A 192 -15.03 10.65 -2.14
CA LEU A 192 -14.04 9.64 -1.84
C LEU A 192 -12.66 10.27 -1.75
N ILE A 193 -11.99 10.08 -0.64
CA ILE A 193 -10.56 10.34 -0.52
C ILE A 193 -9.84 9.03 -0.81
N THR A 194 -8.94 9.07 -1.78
CA THR A 194 -8.08 7.93 -2.09
C THR A 194 -6.69 8.42 -2.52
N ASN A 195 -5.71 7.53 -2.41
CA ASN A 195 -4.40 7.71 -3.01
C ASN A 195 -4.24 6.88 -4.30
N ASP A 196 -5.23 6.04 -4.64
CA ASP A 196 -5.18 5.14 -5.79
C ASP A 196 -5.83 5.81 -7.01
N VAL A 197 -5.04 6.02 -8.06
CA VAL A 197 -5.48 6.65 -9.30
C VAL A 197 -6.51 5.76 -10.02
N ASP A 198 -6.32 4.45 -10.01
CA ASP A 198 -7.26 3.53 -10.68
C ASP A 198 -8.61 3.53 -9.93
N GLU A 199 -8.60 3.58 -8.60
CA GLU A 199 -9.82 3.72 -7.80
C GLU A 199 -10.60 4.99 -8.17
N ALA A 200 -9.90 6.13 -8.24
CA ALA A 200 -10.53 7.40 -8.61
C ALA A 200 -11.12 7.37 -10.03
N LEU A 201 -10.43 6.75 -10.98
CA LEU A 201 -10.90 6.65 -12.37
C LEU A 201 -12.07 5.69 -12.54
N LEU A 202 -12.08 4.59 -11.77
CA LEU A 202 -13.18 3.63 -11.80
C LEU A 202 -14.43 4.21 -11.14
N LEU A 203 -14.30 4.87 -9.98
CA LEU A 203 -15.47 5.25 -9.18
C LEU A 203 -16.00 6.67 -9.42
N ALA A 204 -15.15 7.64 -9.74
CA ALA A 204 -15.54 9.05 -9.73
C ALA A 204 -16.01 9.59 -11.09
N ASP A 205 -16.88 10.59 -11.06
CA ASP A 205 -17.23 11.42 -12.21
C ASP A 205 -16.26 12.60 -12.36
N ARG A 206 -15.67 13.03 -11.25
CA ARG A 206 -14.65 14.09 -11.20
C ARG A 206 -13.58 13.76 -10.17
N ILE A 207 -12.33 13.94 -10.58
CA ILE A 207 -11.16 13.83 -9.73
C ILE A 207 -10.68 15.23 -9.42
N VAL A 208 -10.51 15.55 -8.15
CA VAL A 208 -9.94 16.80 -7.65
C VAL A 208 -8.62 16.46 -7.00
N THR A 209 -7.56 17.22 -7.31
CA THR A 209 -6.27 17.02 -6.65
C THR A 209 -6.09 18.00 -5.49
N LEU A 210 -5.40 17.57 -4.44
CA LEU A 210 -4.98 18.38 -3.30
C LEU A 210 -3.45 18.41 -3.28
N THR A 211 -2.90 19.61 -3.42
CA THR A 211 -1.46 19.84 -3.57
C THR A 211 -0.73 19.80 -2.21
N PRO A 212 0.61 19.71 -2.19
CA PRO A 212 1.40 19.63 -0.95
C PRO A 212 1.24 20.85 -0.03
N ASP A 213 0.96 22.01 -0.60
CA ASP A 213 0.70 23.29 0.07
C ASP A 213 -0.73 23.41 0.64
N GLY A 214 -1.54 22.35 0.55
CA GLY A 214 -2.89 22.33 1.11
C GLY A 214 -3.88 23.18 0.32
N THR A 215 -3.68 23.31 -1.00
CA THR A 215 -4.60 24.01 -1.92
C THR A 215 -5.21 23.03 -2.93
N ILE A 216 -6.30 23.43 -3.59
CA ILE A 216 -6.91 22.62 -4.65
C ILE A 216 -6.09 22.75 -5.92
N GLY A 217 -5.61 21.61 -6.43
CA GLY A 217 -4.90 21.51 -7.69
C GLY A 217 -5.83 21.31 -8.88
N ASP A 218 -5.30 20.69 -9.93
CA ASP A 218 -6.05 20.40 -11.16
C ASP A 218 -7.22 19.47 -10.88
N GLN A 219 -8.28 19.69 -11.67
CA GLN A 219 -9.48 18.88 -11.67
C GLN A 219 -9.62 18.15 -13.01
N PHE A 220 -9.96 16.86 -12.95
CA PHE A 220 -10.10 16.00 -14.11
C PHE A 220 -11.52 15.44 -14.16
N THR A 221 -12.22 15.69 -15.26
CA THR A 221 -13.53 15.07 -15.50
C THR A 221 -13.33 13.65 -16.05
N VAL A 222 -14.02 12.68 -15.45
CA VAL A 222 -14.01 11.28 -15.89
C VAL A 222 -15.26 11.05 -16.74
N SER A 223 -15.15 11.30 -18.05
CA SER A 223 -16.25 11.15 -19.01
C SER A 223 -16.50 9.70 -19.47
N LEU A 224 -15.90 8.72 -18.79
CA LEU A 224 -16.04 7.31 -19.14
C LEU A 224 -17.42 6.78 -18.72
N PRO A 225 -18.14 6.07 -19.61
CA PRO A 225 -19.46 5.52 -19.31
C PRO A 225 -19.37 4.44 -18.23
N ARG A 226 -20.44 4.30 -17.44
CA ARG A 226 -20.62 3.25 -16.44
C ARG A 226 -21.50 2.11 -16.99
N PRO A 227 -21.36 0.86 -16.54
CA PRO A 227 -20.41 0.40 -15.52
C PRO A 227 -18.96 0.34 -16.04
N ARG A 228 -17.99 0.58 -15.17
CA ARG A 228 -16.56 0.63 -15.56
C ARG A 228 -15.85 -0.65 -15.17
N ASP A 229 -16.12 -1.71 -15.92
CA ASP A 229 -15.44 -3.00 -15.76
C ASP A 229 -13.92 -2.87 -15.95
N ARG A 230 -13.14 -3.43 -15.01
CA ARG A 230 -11.68 -3.28 -14.98
C ARG A 230 -10.99 -3.89 -16.18
N ALA A 231 -11.42 -5.10 -16.56
CA ALA A 231 -10.85 -5.82 -17.68
C ALA A 231 -11.10 -5.03 -18.97
N ALA A 232 -12.32 -4.52 -19.16
CA ALA A 232 -12.65 -3.64 -20.28
C ALA A 232 -11.85 -2.33 -20.26
N MET A 233 -11.70 -1.68 -19.10
CA MET A 233 -10.95 -0.43 -18.94
C MET A 233 -9.45 -0.60 -19.27
N ASN A 234 -8.88 -1.78 -19.02
CA ASN A 234 -7.50 -2.11 -19.40
C ASN A 234 -7.23 -2.02 -20.90
N HIS A 235 -8.26 -2.08 -21.75
CA HIS A 235 -8.11 -1.92 -23.21
C HIS A 235 -8.65 -0.58 -23.72
N ASN A 236 -9.31 0.21 -22.88
CA ASN A 236 -9.94 1.47 -23.29
C ASN A 236 -8.88 2.59 -23.45
N PRO A 237 -8.71 3.16 -24.66
CA PRO A 237 -7.70 4.19 -24.90
C PRO A 237 -7.91 5.47 -24.09
N ALA A 238 -9.17 5.88 -23.87
CA ALA A 238 -9.49 7.07 -23.09
C ALA A 238 -9.16 6.87 -21.60
N PHE A 239 -9.42 5.67 -21.07
CA PHE A 239 -9.01 5.31 -19.71
C PHE A 239 -7.48 5.37 -19.55
N LYS A 240 -6.73 4.74 -20.48
CA LYS A 240 -5.25 4.77 -20.47
C LYS A 240 -4.69 6.19 -20.51
N ALA A 241 -5.23 7.02 -21.40
CA ALA A 241 -4.80 8.42 -21.55
C ALA A 241 -5.10 9.23 -20.29
N LEU A 242 -6.28 9.06 -19.69
CA LEU A 242 -6.65 9.77 -18.47
C LEU A 242 -5.79 9.31 -17.28
N ARG A 243 -5.52 8.00 -17.17
CA ARG A 243 -4.60 7.44 -16.17
C ARG A 243 -3.21 8.04 -16.29
N ALA A 244 -2.63 8.03 -17.49
CA ALA A 244 -1.33 8.63 -17.74
C ALA A 244 -1.31 10.12 -17.36
N LYS A 245 -2.35 10.89 -17.75
CA LYS A 245 -2.46 12.32 -17.45
C LYS A 245 -2.50 12.60 -15.94
N VAL A 246 -3.35 11.91 -15.19
CA VAL A 246 -3.49 12.10 -13.74
C VAL A 246 -2.21 11.67 -13.01
N THR A 247 -1.63 10.52 -13.39
CA THR A 247 -0.37 10.04 -12.79
C THR A 247 0.78 11.01 -13.06
N GLN A 248 0.93 11.51 -14.29
CA GLN A 248 1.99 12.46 -14.63
C GLN A 248 1.85 13.78 -13.87
N TYR A 249 0.62 14.28 -13.69
CA TYR A 249 0.37 15.47 -12.87
C TYR A 249 0.82 15.26 -11.42
N LEU A 250 0.38 14.17 -10.79
CA LEU A 250 0.74 13.86 -9.40
C LEU A 250 2.26 13.69 -9.22
N MET A 251 2.93 13.06 -10.19
CA MET A 251 4.39 12.94 -10.19
C MET A 251 5.09 14.30 -10.31
N ALA A 252 4.63 15.17 -11.23
CA ALA A 252 5.24 16.48 -11.42
C ALA A 252 5.14 17.35 -10.16
N VAL A 253 3.99 17.31 -9.48
CA VAL A 253 3.77 18.03 -8.22
C VAL A 253 4.60 17.41 -7.08
N GLY A 254 4.79 16.10 -7.06
CA GLY A 254 5.64 15.42 -6.08
C GLY A 254 7.14 15.67 -6.24
N ILE A 255 7.65 15.67 -7.48
CA ILE A 255 9.09 15.83 -7.80
C ILE A 255 9.61 17.24 -7.46
N ALA A 256 8.76 18.26 -7.49
CA ALA A 256 9.13 19.63 -7.11
C ALA A 256 9.61 19.75 -5.64
N SER A 257 9.57 18.67 -4.85
CA SER A 257 9.95 18.62 -3.43
C SER A 257 11.33 18.03 -3.11
N LYS A 258 12.26 17.80 -4.08
CA LYS A 258 13.58 17.18 -3.75
C LYS A 258 14.86 17.91 -4.18
N ILE A 259 15.87 17.62 -3.35
CA ILE A 259 17.23 18.16 -3.22
C ILE A 259 18.25 17.20 -3.88
N ASP A 260 19.29 17.78 -4.49
CA ASP A 260 20.52 17.17 -5.00
C ASP A 260 21.46 16.69 -3.87
N GLY A 261 22.01 15.48 -3.98
CA GLY A 261 23.07 14.98 -3.09
C GLY A 261 24.28 14.43 -3.86
N THR A 262 25.47 14.95 -3.56
CA THR A 262 26.72 14.75 -4.34
C THR A 262 27.79 13.83 -3.68
N ARG A 263 27.48 13.09 -2.60
CA ARG A 263 28.49 12.24 -1.95
C ARG A 263 28.80 10.93 -2.71
N LEU A 264 30.07 10.51 -2.62
CA LEU A 264 30.61 9.28 -3.20
C LEU A 264 30.75 8.21 -2.10
N LEU A 265 30.48 6.93 -2.44
CA LEU A 265 30.73 5.80 -1.54
C LEU A 265 32.24 5.62 -1.30
N PRO A 266 32.70 5.40 -0.05
CA PRO A 266 34.08 5.02 0.21
C PRO A 266 34.40 3.61 -0.33
N ASP A 267 35.66 3.35 -0.68
CA ASP A 267 36.13 2.05 -1.19
C ASP A 267 36.41 1.08 -0.03
N VAL A 268 35.34 0.53 0.55
CA VAL A 268 35.39 -0.39 1.71
C VAL A 268 34.78 -1.75 1.38
N VAL A 269 35.43 -2.82 1.85
CA VAL A 269 35.03 -4.21 1.57
C VAL A 269 34.32 -4.83 2.79
N PRO A 270 33.08 -5.34 2.65
CA PRO A 270 32.38 -6.02 3.74
C PRO A 270 33.00 -7.39 4.07
N ILE A 271 32.76 -7.93 5.27
CA ILE A 271 33.27 -9.27 5.71
C ILE A 271 32.83 -10.43 4.84
N HIS A 272 31.71 -10.27 4.15
CA HIS A 272 31.13 -11.26 3.25
C HIS A 272 31.62 -11.11 1.80
N GLY A 273 32.48 -10.11 1.54
CA GLY A 273 33.18 -9.96 0.28
C GLY A 273 34.23 -11.05 0.12
N VAL A 274 34.04 -11.93 -0.87
CA VAL A 274 35.02 -12.98 -1.18
C VAL A 274 36.26 -12.31 -1.78
N PRO A 275 37.51 -12.69 -1.39
CA PRO A 275 38.71 -12.13 -2.01
C PRO A 275 38.66 -12.25 -3.53
N LYS A 276 39.09 -11.20 -4.25
CA LYS A 276 38.99 -11.10 -5.72
C LYS A 276 39.48 -12.36 -6.46
N ALA A 277 40.56 -12.97 -5.98
CA ALA A 277 41.13 -14.21 -6.51
C ALA A 277 40.23 -15.46 -6.35
N VAL A 278 39.39 -15.51 -5.32
CA VAL A 278 38.41 -16.59 -5.07
C VAL A 278 37.12 -16.33 -5.84
N ALA A 279 36.69 -15.06 -5.95
CA ALA A 279 35.57 -14.66 -6.79
C ALA A 279 35.83 -14.98 -8.29
N GLU A 280 37.04 -14.71 -8.77
CA GLU A 280 37.48 -15.04 -10.14
C GLU A 280 37.58 -16.56 -10.37
N ALA A 281 37.88 -17.36 -9.34
CA ALA A 281 37.97 -18.82 -9.42
C ALA A 281 36.62 -19.56 -9.30
N ALA A 282 35.60 -18.92 -8.71
CA ALA A 282 34.25 -19.47 -8.52
C ALA A 282 33.29 -19.21 -9.70
N HIS A 283 33.71 -18.47 -10.72
CA HIS A 283 32.86 -18.14 -11.86
C HIS A 283 32.62 -19.35 -12.78
N SER A 284 31.38 -19.86 -12.76
CA SER A 284 30.63 -20.32 -13.96
C SER A 284 29.37 -21.13 -13.62
N PHE A 285 29.19 -21.65 -12.39
CA PHE A 285 28.04 -22.51 -12.06
C PHE A 285 27.02 -21.90 -11.07
N ASN A 286 27.44 -21.07 -10.12
CA ASN A 286 26.52 -20.52 -9.11
C ASN A 286 25.68 -19.35 -9.60
N ASP A 287 26.06 -18.67 -10.69
CA ASP A 287 25.35 -17.46 -11.12
C ASP A 287 23.95 -17.76 -11.70
N GLU A 288 23.74 -18.93 -12.30
CA GLU A 288 22.43 -19.36 -12.83
C GLU A 288 21.53 -20.00 -11.76
N ARG A 289 22.12 -20.47 -10.64
CA ARG A 289 21.41 -21.12 -9.53
C ARG A 289 21.79 -20.52 -8.19
N TYR A 290 21.76 -19.20 -8.14
CA TYR A 290 22.29 -18.42 -7.02
C TYR A 290 21.44 -18.55 -5.76
N LEU A 291 20.11 -18.50 -5.91
CA LEU A 291 19.17 -18.80 -4.83
C LEU A 291 18.22 -19.90 -5.28
N GLN A 292 18.19 -21.01 -4.54
CA GLN A 292 17.40 -22.19 -4.86
C GLN A 292 16.47 -22.53 -3.70
N PHE A 293 15.21 -22.75 -4.05
CA PHE A 293 14.17 -23.30 -3.19
C PHE A 293 13.85 -24.70 -3.71
N SER A 294 14.07 -25.72 -2.90
CA SER A 294 13.88 -27.12 -3.31
C SER A 294 12.83 -27.78 -2.41
N GLN A 295 11.67 -28.11 -2.99
CA GLN A 295 10.54 -28.76 -2.32
C GLN A 295 10.25 -28.14 -0.96
N LEU A 296 10.15 -26.82 -0.91
CA LEU A 296 10.06 -26.10 0.36
C LEU A 296 8.63 -26.22 0.93
N HIS A 297 8.52 -26.70 2.17
CA HIS A 297 7.27 -26.72 2.92
C HIS A 297 7.41 -25.98 4.25
N LYS A 298 6.31 -25.32 4.66
CA LYS A 298 6.13 -24.82 6.02
C LYS A 298 4.83 -25.32 6.63
N VAL A 299 4.95 -25.99 7.77
CA VAL A 299 3.83 -26.49 8.58
C VAL A 299 3.88 -25.84 9.95
N TYR A 300 2.78 -25.21 10.36
CA TYR A 300 2.64 -24.66 11.71
C TYR A 300 1.79 -25.57 12.58
N PRO A 301 2.18 -25.82 13.84
CA PRO A 301 1.30 -26.49 14.79
C PRO A 301 0.14 -25.55 15.15
N THR A 302 -1.10 -26.00 15.02
CA THR A 302 -2.28 -25.26 15.47
C THR A 302 -3.14 -26.12 16.40
N PRO A 303 -4.01 -25.52 17.25
CA PRO A 303 -4.91 -26.28 18.10
C PRO A 303 -5.87 -27.22 17.35
N LYS A 304 -6.11 -26.97 16.06
CA LYS A 304 -6.98 -27.77 15.19
C LYS A 304 -6.21 -28.82 14.35
N GLY A 305 -4.90 -28.95 14.57
CA GLY A 305 -4.00 -29.82 13.80
C GLY A 305 -2.90 -29.04 13.06
N PRO A 306 -1.96 -29.73 12.40
CA PRO A 306 -0.91 -29.08 11.61
C PRO A 306 -1.52 -28.31 10.43
N LEU A 307 -1.17 -27.04 10.28
CA LEU A 307 -1.57 -26.20 9.15
C LEU A 307 -0.38 -26.06 8.19
N THR A 308 -0.46 -26.71 7.03
CA THR A 308 0.50 -26.49 5.94
C THR A 308 0.20 -25.17 5.26
N VAL A 309 1.09 -24.19 5.43
CA VAL A 309 0.95 -22.85 4.83
C VAL A 309 1.52 -22.84 3.42
N VAL A 310 2.75 -23.35 3.27
CA VAL A 310 3.46 -23.46 1.99
C VAL A 310 3.73 -24.93 1.71
N GLU A 311 3.47 -25.36 0.48
CA GLU A 311 3.70 -26.72 0.01
C GLU A 311 4.39 -26.72 -1.35
N ASP A 312 5.44 -27.54 -1.46
CA ASP A 312 6.18 -27.80 -2.70
C ASP A 312 6.61 -26.52 -3.45
N PHE A 313 7.12 -25.54 -2.70
CA PHE A 313 7.62 -24.31 -3.29
C PHE A 313 9.00 -24.55 -3.91
N GLU A 314 9.07 -24.46 -5.24
CA GLU A 314 10.27 -24.72 -6.03
C GLU A 314 10.58 -23.54 -6.97
N LEU A 315 11.71 -22.89 -6.74
CA LEU A 315 12.13 -21.70 -7.47
C LEU A 315 13.65 -21.66 -7.54
N THR A 316 14.19 -21.28 -8.70
CA THR A 316 15.63 -21.04 -8.88
C THR A 316 15.82 -19.65 -9.43
N MET A 317 16.70 -18.87 -8.82
CA MET A 317 17.02 -17.49 -9.19
C MET A 317 18.47 -17.33 -9.61
N LYS A 318 18.69 -16.44 -10.58
CA LYS A 318 20.01 -16.04 -11.04
C LYS A 318 20.60 -14.96 -10.13
N LYS A 319 21.92 -14.83 -10.13
CA LYS A 319 22.61 -13.74 -9.44
C LYS A 319 22.24 -12.40 -10.07
N GLY A 320 21.89 -11.44 -9.23
CA GLY A 320 21.45 -10.10 -9.63
C GLY A 320 20.03 -10.00 -10.16
N GLU A 321 19.28 -11.10 -10.09
CA GLU A 321 17.87 -11.11 -10.47
C GLU A 321 16.98 -10.49 -9.38
N PHE A 322 15.98 -9.73 -9.81
CA PHE A 322 14.93 -9.21 -8.95
C PHE A 322 13.64 -10.02 -9.15
N VAL A 323 13.21 -10.79 -8.15
CA VAL A 323 11.94 -11.53 -8.19
C VAL A 323 10.92 -10.89 -7.28
N SER A 324 9.67 -10.77 -7.75
CA SER A 324 8.55 -10.39 -6.90
C SER A 324 7.63 -11.56 -6.62
N LEU A 325 7.26 -11.75 -5.35
CA LEU A 325 6.26 -12.72 -4.90
C LEU A 325 4.91 -12.01 -4.73
N ILE A 326 3.91 -12.43 -5.50
CA ILE A 326 2.54 -11.89 -5.46
C ILE A 326 1.53 -13.01 -5.18
N GLY A 327 0.41 -12.67 -4.55
CA GLY A 327 -0.65 -13.61 -4.21
C GLY A 327 -1.55 -13.08 -3.09
N HIS A 328 -2.61 -13.80 -2.77
CA HIS A 328 -3.60 -13.41 -1.76
C HIS A 328 -3.03 -13.20 -0.35
N SER A 329 -3.75 -12.43 0.46
CA SER A 329 -3.48 -12.33 1.90
C SER A 329 -3.53 -13.72 2.54
N GLY A 330 -2.45 -14.11 3.23
CA GLY A 330 -2.37 -15.41 3.91
C GLY A 330 -1.89 -16.60 3.07
N CYS A 331 -1.48 -16.40 1.80
CA CYS A 331 -0.88 -17.49 1.00
C CYS A 331 0.58 -17.84 1.37
N GLY A 332 1.17 -17.21 2.38
CA GLY A 332 2.51 -17.56 2.86
C GLY A 332 3.68 -16.83 2.21
N LYS A 333 3.47 -15.73 1.48
CA LYS A 333 4.56 -14.92 0.87
C LYS A 333 5.63 -14.49 1.89
N SER A 334 5.21 -13.84 2.98
CA SER A 334 6.11 -13.43 4.07
C SER A 334 6.70 -14.64 4.81
N THR A 335 6.00 -15.78 4.81
CA THR A 335 6.54 -17.04 5.35
C THR A 335 7.72 -17.55 4.50
N VAL A 336 7.61 -17.50 3.17
CA VAL A 336 8.73 -17.84 2.26
C VAL A 336 9.90 -16.87 2.47
N LEU A 337 9.62 -15.57 2.56
CA LEU A 337 10.66 -14.55 2.76
C LEU A 337 11.39 -14.73 4.11
N THR A 338 10.66 -14.96 5.21
CA THR A 338 11.27 -15.17 6.54
C THR A 338 12.07 -16.47 6.64
N MET A 339 11.65 -17.54 5.96
CA MET A 339 12.48 -18.75 5.84
C MET A 339 13.75 -18.47 5.02
N THR A 340 13.64 -17.68 3.95
CA THR A 340 14.79 -17.27 3.12
C THR A 340 15.78 -16.41 3.91
N ALA A 341 15.29 -15.62 4.86
CA ALA A 341 16.13 -14.84 5.77
C ALA A 341 16.83 -15.71 6.84
N GLY A 342 16.36 -16.95 7.06
CA GLY A 342 16.79 -17.80 8.18
C GLY A 342 16.20 -17.38 9.53
N LEU A 343 15.11 -16.61 9.52
CA LEU A 343 14.38 -16.17 10.73
C LEU A 343 13.27 -17.14 11.14
N ASN A 344 12.96 -18.12 10.28
CA ASN A 344 11.86 -19.04 10.46
C ASN A 344 12.28 -20.43 9.95
N ASP A 345 12.09 -21.46 10.76
CA ASP A 345 12.56 -22.81 10.42
C ASP A 345 11.82 -23.42 9.22
N ILE A 346 12.53 -24.22 8.44
CA ILE A 346 11.97 -24.97 7.32
C ILE A 346 11.42 -26.31 7.82
N SER A 347 10.18 -26.66 7.47
CA SER A 347 9.60 -27.94 7.89
C SER A 347 10.05 -29.11 7.01
N LYS A 348 10.21 -28.89 5.71
CA LYS A 348 10.72 -29.85 4.72
C LYS A 348 11.31 -29.09 3.53
N GLY A 349 12.30 -29.70 2.88
CA GLY A 349 13.01 -29.10 1.76
C GLY A 349 14.22 -28.30 2.21
N ALA A 350 14.75 -27.45 1.33
CA ALA A 350 15.91 -26.62 1.62
C ALA A 350 15.86 -25.31 0.83
N ILE A 351 16.50 -24.29 1.41
CA ILE A 351 16.87 -23.06 0.71
C ILE A 351 18.39 -23.00 0.65
N ILE A 352 18.95 -22.78 -0.53
CA ILE A 352 20.39 -22.71 -0.78
C ILE A 352 20.71 -21.36 -1.42
N LEU A 353 21.58 -20.58 -0.77
CA LEU A 353 22.09 -19.30 -1.26
C LEU A 353 23.59 -19.43 -1.52
N ASP A 354 24.02 -19.18 -2.77
CA ASP A 354 25.43 -19.23 -3.19
C ASP A 354 26.12 -20.53 -2.76
N GLY A 355 25.44 -21.67 -2.96
CA GLY A 355 25.90 -23.00 -2.60
C GLY A 355 25.81 -23.35 -1.10
N THR A 356 25.34 -22.45 -0.24
CA THR A 356 25.25 -22.66 1.21
C THR A 356 23.80 -22.78 1.67
N HIS A 357 23.49 -23.76 2.52
CA HIS A 357 22.16 -23.92 3.10
C HIS A 357 21.82 -22.74 4.02
N VAL A 358 20.62 -22.18 3.87
CA VAL A 358 20.09 -21.19 4.80
C VAL A 358 19.49 -21.90 6.00
N THR A 359 20.17 -21.82 7.14
CA THR A 359 19.73 -22.44 8.41
C THR A 359 19.45 -21.43 9.51
N GLU A 360 20.11 -20.27 9.48
CA GLU A 360 19.98 -19.20 10.47
C GLU A 360 20.04 -17.82 9.82
N ALA A 361 19.77 -16.77 10.59
CA ALA A 361 19.87 -15.40 10.10
C ALA A 361 21.34 -14.94 9.99
N ASP A 362 21.68 -14.25 8.90
CA ASP A 362 23.05 -13.80 8.63
C ASP A 362 23.03 -12.42 7.92
N PRO A 363 24.00 -11.52 8.19
CA PRO A 363 24.06 -10.21 7.53
C PRO A 363 24.22 -10.26 6.00
N GLU A 364 24.62 -11.39 5.40
CA GLU A 364 24.58 -11.62 3.95
C GLU A 364 23.17 -11.50 3.36
N ARG A 365 22.12 -11.62 4.20
CA ARG A 365 20.71 -11.56 3.84
C ARG A 365 20.04 -10.40 4.56
N ALA A 366 20.02 -9.23 3.94
CA ALA A 366 19.38 -8.06 4.54
C ALA A 366 17.85 -8.12 4.35
N VAL A 367 17.10 -7.80 5.41
CA VAL A 367 15.64 -7.80 5.40
C VAL A 367 15.11 -6.39 5.63
N VAL A 368 14.20 -5.95 4.77
CA VAL A 368 13.35 -4.77 4.96
C VAL A 368 11.95 -5.27 5.29
N PHE A 369 11.53 -5.07 6.55
CA PHE A 369 10.22 -5.51 7.03
C PHE A 369 9.11 -4.52 6.65
N GLN A 370 7.88 -5.04 6.58
CA GLN A 370 6.66 -4.23 6.36
C GLN A 370 6.51 -3.15 7.43
N SER A 371 6.72 -3.51 8.69
CA SER A 371 6.77 -2.56 9.81
C SER A 371 8.22 -2.24 10.17
N PRO A 372 8.66 -0.97 10.03
CA PRO A 372 10.05 -0.60 10.26
C PRO A 372 10.44 -0.84 11.71
N SER A 373 11.27 -1.87 11.92
CA SER A 373 11.80 -2.26 13.22
C SER A 373 13.09 -1.48 13.50
N LEU A 374 12.92 -0.21 13.86
CA LEU A 374 13.99 0.69 14.30
C LEU A 374 14.01 0.76 15.82
N PHE A 375 15.19 0.96 16.40
CA PHE A 375 15.33 1.29 17.82
C PHE A 375 14.85 2.74 18.01
N PRO A 376 13.74 2.97 18.75
CA PRO A 376 13.08 4.27 18.80
C PRO A 376 13.92 5.35 19.47
N TRP A 377 14.84 4.96 20.36
CA TRP A 377 15.75 5.85 21.08
C TRP A 377 17.05 6.15 20.32
N LEU A 378 17.30 5.48 19.19
CA LEU A 378 18.45 5.75 18.34
C LEU A 378 18.05 6.67 17.20
N THR A 379 18.99 7.50 16.75
CA THR A 379 18.85 8.33 15.55
C THR A 379 18.77 7.48 14.28
N ALA A 380 18.37 8.08 13.15
CA ALA A 380 18.41 7.40 11.85
C ALA A 380 19.82 6.90 11.51
N ARG A 381 20.84 7.72 11.78
CA ARG A 381 22.28 7.40 11.65
C ARG A 381 22.67 6.20 12.49
N GLU A 382 22.38 6.23 13.79
CA GLU A 382 22.72 5.14 14.72
C GLU A 382 22.00 3.84 14.36
N ASN A 383 20.72 3.91 13.97
CA ASN A 383 19.97 2.74 13.52
C ASN A 383 20.60 2.07 12.29
N CYS A 384 21.11 2.87 11.36
CA CYS A 384 21.81 2.38 10.17
C CYS A 384 23.19 1.80 10.54
N ALA A 385 23.90 2.40 11.50
CA ALA A 385 25.24 1.99 11.93
C ALA A 385 25.29 0.63 12.65
N VAL A 386 24.22 0.22 13.36
CA VAL A 386 24.18 -1.02 14.18
C VAL A 386 24.72 -2.26 13.46
N GLY A 387 24.39 -2.43 12.17
CA GLY A 387 24.87 -3.57 11.38
C GLY A 387 26.18 -3.29 10.64
N VAL A 388 26.45 -2.05 10.26
CA VAL A 388 27.68 -1.65 9.55
C VAL A 388 28.92 -1.94 10.40
N ASP A 389 28.87 -1.68 11.71
CA ASP A 389 30.00 -1.96 12.61
C ASP A 389 30.41 -3.43 12.64
N ARG A 390 29.45 -4.34 12.47
CA ARG A 390 29.71 -5.79 12.41
C ARG A 390 30.21 -6.22 11.05
N VAL A 391 29.71 -5.61 9.97
CA VAL A 391 30.01 -6.00 8.60
C VAL A 391 31.35 -5.44 8.10
N TYR A 392 31.81 -4.29 8.62
CA TYR A 392 33.08 -3.66 8.21
C TYR A 392 34.09 -3.54 9.36
N PRO A 393 34.48 -4.64 10.03
CA PRO A 393 35.38 -4.62 11.19
C PRO A 393 36.78 -4.07 10.86
N LYS A 394 37.18 -4.11 9.58
CA LYS A 394 38.47 -3.60 9.09
C LYS A 394 38.42 -2.14 8.66
N ALA A 395 37.24 -1.58 8.44
CA ALA A 395 37.08 -0.16 8.11
C ALA A 395 37.26 0.68 9.38
N SER A 396 37.84 1.86 9.21
CA SER A 396 37.90 2.93 10.21
C SER A 396 36.50 3.43 10.58
N GLN A 397 36.40 4.12 11.72
CA GLN A 397 35.12 4.69 12.16
C GLN A 397 34.58 5.72 11.15
N GLU A 398 35.46 6.54 10.56
CA GLU A 398 35.11 7.54 9.54
C GLU A 398 34.56 6.87 8.28
N GLU A 399 35.23 5.84 7.78
CA GLU A 399 34.77 5.07 6.61
C GLU A 399 33.40 4.40 6.83
N ARG A 400 33.14 3.85 8.02
CA ARG A 400 31.82 3.28 8.36
C ARG A 400 30.74 4.36 8.39
N GLN A 401 31.08 5.52 8.93
CA GLN A 401 30.19 6.66 9.01
C GLN A 401 29.86 7.19 7.62
N ASP A 402 30.84 7.27 6.72
CA ASP A 402 30.64 7.63 5.31
C ASP A 402 29.68 6.68 4.59
N VAL A 403 29.78 5.36 4.83
CA VAL A 403 28.81 4.38 4.28
C VAL A 403 27.40 4.68 4.77
N VAL A 404 27.24 4.92 6.08
CA VAL A 404 25.93 5.21 6.69
C VAL A 404 25.34 6.51 6.13
N GLU A 405 26.13 7.59 6.12
CA GLU A 405 25.72 8.90 5.63
C GLU A 405 25.36 8.83 4.15
N TYR A 406 26.16 8.16 3.32
CA TYR A 406 25.88 7.99 1.91
C TYR A 406 24.50 7.37 1.66
N TYR A 407 24.17 6.25 2.31
CA TYR A 407 22.89 5.59 2.08
C TYR A 407 21.72 6.38 2.65
N LEU A 408 21.89 7.08 3.78
CA LEU A 408 20.86 7.96 4.33
C LEU A 408 20.60 9.18 3.43
N GLU A 409 21.63 9.79 2.85
CA GLU A 409 21.46 10.88 1.88
C GLU A 409 20.75 10.39 0.61
N ARG A 410 21.13 9.21 0.10
CA ARG A 410 20.50 8.63 -1.10
C ARG A 410 19.01 8.33 -0.93
N VAL A 411 18.59 7.94 0.28
CA VAL A 411 17.17 7.78 0.57
C VAL A 411 16.47 9.10 0.92
N GLY A 412 17.16 10.24 0.78
CA GLY A 412 16.60 11.57 1.02
C GLY A 412 16.40 11.88 2.50
N LEU A 413 17.29 11.41 3.38
CA LEU A 413 17.28 11.66 4.82
C LEU A 413 18.47 12.51 5.30
N ALA A 414 19.09 13.27 4.40
CA ALA A 414 20.23 14.14 4.74
C ALA A 414 19.92 15.05 5.94
N ASP A 415 18.80 15.77 5.91
CA ASP A 415 18.42 16.73 6.96
C ASP A 415 17.78 16.08 8.20
N ALA A 416 17.64 14.76 8.21
CA ALA A 416 16.95 14.01 9.26
C ALA A 416 17.79 12.88 9.87
N MET A 417 19.05 12.74 9.46
CA MET A 417 19.90 11.62 9.89
C MET A 417 20.15 11.59 11.40
N ASP A 418 20.13 12.75 12.06
CA ASP A 418 20.35 12.87 13.50
C ASP A 418 19.05 12.93 14.33
N LYS A 419 17.89 12.78 13.69
CA LYS A 419 16.60 12.72 14.41
C LYS A 419 16.38 11.34 15.01
N PRO A 420 15.90 11.23 16.27
CA PRO A 420 15.49 9.96 16.86
C PRO A 420 14.42 9.26 16.03
N ALA A 421 14.51 7.94 15.91
CA ALA A 421 13.54 7.18 15.12
C ALA A 421 12.10 7.36 15.61
N ALA A 422 11.88 7.64 16.90
CA ALA A 422 10.54 7.95 17.44
C ALA A 422 9.88 9.17 16.78
N GLU A 423 10.66 10.17 16.39
CA GLU A 423 10.20 11.44 15.81
C GLU A 423 10.04 11.39 14.29
N LEU A 424 10.51 10.31 13.66
CA LEU A 424 10.41 10.13 12.21
C LEU A 424 8.99 9.71 11.80
N SER A 425 8.54 10.22 10.65
CA SER A 425 7.34 9.71 9.99
C SER A 425 7.53 8.25 9.56
N ASN A 426 6.44 7.51 9.33
CA ASN A 426 6.54 6.11 8.89
C ASN A 426 7.30 5.97 7.56
N GLY A 427 7.13 6.92 6.63
CA GLY A 427 7.91 6.96 5.38
C GLY A 427 9.40 7.18 5.62
N MET A 428 9.77 8.07 6.54
CA MET A 428 11.16 8.27 6.94
C MET A 428 11.73 7.04 7.65
N LYS A 429 10.98 6.41 8.55
CA LYS A 429 11.37 5.14 9.19
C LYS A 429 11.63 4.04 8.17
N GLN A 430 10.79 3.96 7.13
CA GLN A 430 10.97 2.98 6.07
C GLN A 430 12.21 3.26 5.21
N ARG A 431 12.47 4.54 4.89
CA ARG A 431 13.72 4.99 4.23
C ARG A 431 14.95 4.60 5.04
N VAL A 432 14.95 4.78 6.36
CA VAL A 432 16.03 4.30 7.24
C VAL A 432 16.18 2.78 7.16
N GLY A 433 15.07 2.04 7.14
CA GLY A 433 15.08 0.58 6.99
C GLY A 433 15.75 0.11 5.69
N ILE A 434 15.46 0.79 4.58
CA ILE A 434 16.08 0.53 3.28
C ILE A 434 17.57 0.90 3.29
N ALA A 435 17.92 2.10 3.77
CA ALA A 435 19.31 2.54 3.89
C ALA A 435 20.15 1.55 4.73
N ARG A 436 19.60 1.11 5.86
CA ARG A 436 20.21 0.10 6.74
C ARG A 436 20.45 -1.21 6.00
N ALA A 437 19.51 -1.68 5.19
CA ALA A 437 19.66 -2.92 4.44
C ALA A 437 20.78 -2.83 3.39
N PHE A 438 20.86 -1.73 2.64
CA PHE A 438 21.93 -1.53 1.65
C PHE A 438 23.29 -1.26 2.26
N ALA A 439 23.34 -0.58 3.41
CA ALA A 439 24.59 -0.31 4.11
C ALA A 439 25.36 -1.60 4.47
N LEU A 440 24.66 -2.72 4.67
CA LEU A 440 25.28 -4.04 4.90
C LEU A 440 25.93 -4.67 3.67
N SER A 441 25.72 -4.10 2.47
CA SER A 441 26.16 -4.67 1.20
C SER A 441 25.85 -6.18 1.08
N PRO A 442 24.58 -6.57 1.23
CA PRO A 442 24.18 -7.97 1.32
C PRO A 442 24.35 -8.73 -0.01
N LYS A 443 24.44 -10.06 0.08
CA LYS A 443 24.37 -10.97 -1.07
C LYS A 443 22.95 -11.15 -1.59
N LEU A 444 21.95 -10.98 -0.71
CA LEU A 444 20.53 -11.13 -0.98
C LEU A 444 19.73 -10.05 -0.24
N LEU A 445 18.90 -9.31 -0.98
CA LEU A 445 17.99 -8.32 -0.42
C LEU A 445 16.57 -8.89 -0.35
N LEU A 446 15.99 -8.93 0.84
CA LEU A 446 14.65 -9.45 1.09
C LEU A 446 13.73 -8.28 1.50
N LEU A 447 12.68 -8.04 0.72
CA LEU A 447 11.77 -6.92 0.91
C LEU A 447 10.36 -7.47 1.20
N ASP A 448 9.85 -7.31 2.42
CA ASP A 448 8.53 -7.79 2.82
C ASP A 448 7.54 -6.63 2.85
N GLU A 449 6.77 -6.46 1.77
CA GLU A 449 5.84 -5.33 1.56
C GLU A 449 6.44 -3.98 1.96
N PRO A 450 7.63 -3.63 1.41
CA PRO A 450 8.42 -2.49 1.88
C PRO A 450 7.72 -1.13 1.68
N PHE A 451 6.62 -1.09 0.92
CA PHE A 451 5.84 0.13 0.66
C PHE A 451 4.37 0.05 1.11
N GLY A 452 3.95 -1.04 1.75
CA GLY A 452 2.53 -1.31 2.02
C GLY A 452 1.88 -0.31 2.98
N MET A 453 2.65 0.29 3.88
CA MET A 453 2.15 1.30 4.84
C MET A 453 2.32 2.75 4.37
N LEU A 454 2.75 2.94 3.13
CA LEU A 454 3.01 4.25 2.55
C LEU A 454 1.86 4.66 1.65
N ASP A 455 1.55 5.96 1.64
CA ASP A 455 0.70 6.55 0.61
C ASP A 455 1.33 6.40 -0.78
N SER A 456 0.52 6.55 -1.82
CA SER A 456 0.93 6.27 -3.20
C SER A 456 2.13 7.08 -3.66
N LEU A 457 2.27 8.36 -3.30
CA LEU A 457 3.42 9.14 -3.75
C LEU A 457 4.68 8.77 -2.95
N THR A 458 4.61 8.73 -1.61
CA THR A 458 5.77 8.32 -0.82
C THR A 458 6.25 6.93 -1.25
N ARG A 459 5.32 6.04 -1.62
CA ARG A 459 5.61 4.76 -2.26
C ARG A 459 6.34 4.93 -3.58
N TRP A 460 5.86 5.75 -4.52
CA TRP A 460 6.53 5.98 -5.81
C TRP A 460 7.95 6.54 -5.64
N GLU A 461 8.11 7.53 -4.78
CA GLU A 461 9.43 8.09 -4.47
C GLU A 461 10.37 7.02 -3.91
N LEU A 462 9.88 6.21 -2.98
CA LEU A 462 10.70 5.18 -2.37
C LEU A 462 11.03 4.04 -3.34
N GLN A 463 10.12 3.72 -4.27
CA GLN A 463 10.35 2.79 -5.37
C GLN A 463 11.45 3.32 -6.31
N GLU A 464 11.42 4.60 -6.68
CA GLU A 464 12.47 5.22 -7.51
C GLU A 464 13.83 5.21 -6.80
N VAL A 465 13.87 5.60 -5.52
CA VAL A 465 15.09 5.54 -4.69
C VAL A 465 15.62 4.11 -4.61
N LEU A 466 14.75 3.12 -4.34
CA LEU A 466 15.15 1.72 -4.28
C LEU A 466 15.76 1.27 -5.61
N MET A 467 15.15 1.65 -6.73
CA MET A 467 15.64 1.31 -8.07
C MET A 467 16.93 2.02 -8.44
N GLU A 468 17.11 3.28 -8.04
CA GLU A 468 18.37 4.00 -8.22
C GLU A 468 19.50 3.26 -7.48
N VAL A 469 19.30 2.94 -6.19
CA VAL A 469 20.32 2.27 -5.37
C VAL A 469 20.59 0.85 -5.88
N TRP A 470 19.54 0.10 -6.22
CA TRP A 470 19.66 -1.26 -6.75
C TRP A 470 20.35 -1.30 -8.13
N SER A 471 20.11 -0.31 -9.01
CA SER A 471 20.70 -0.29 -10.36
C SER A 471 22.23 -0.26 -10.36
N ARG A 472 22.85 0.21 -9.26
CA ARG A 472 24.31 0.28 -9.11
C ARG A 472 24.93 -1.02 -8.63
N THR A 473 24.25 -1.73 -7.73
CA THR A 473 24.77 -2.95 -7.10
C THR A 473 24.27 -4.22 -7.78
N GLN A 474 23.12 -4.14 -8.45
CA GLN A 474 22.35 -5.26 -8.97
C GLN A 474 22.33 -6.43 -7.97
N VAL A 475 22.07 -6.13 -6.70
CA VAL A 475 21.96 -7.16 -5.66
C VAL A 475 20.77 -8.06 -5.94
N THR A 476 20.94 -9.39 -5.83
CA THR A 476 19.81 -10.33 -5.98
C THR A 476 18.71 -9.96 -4.97
N ALA A 477 17.47 -9.86 -5.41
CA ALA A 477 16.38 -9.37 -4.55
C ALA A 477 15.12 -10.22 -4.65
N VAL A 478 14.46 -10.45 -3.51
CA VAL A 478 13.11 -11.04 -3.44
C VAL A 478 12.19 -10.02 -2.77
N CYS A 479 11.15 -9.58 -3.47
CA CYS A 479 10.18 -8.61 -2.97
C CYS A 479 8.79 -9.21 -2.87
N VAL A 480 8.24 -9.29 -1.68
CA VAL A 480 6.82 -9.58 -1.46
C VAL A 480 6.04 -8.30 -1.64
N THR A 481 5.02 -8.34 -2.49
CA THR A 481 4.11 -7.21 -2.67
C THR A 481 2.68 -7.69 -2.94
N HIS A 482 1.72 -6.81 -2.70
CA HIS A 482 0.32 -6.99 -3.07
C HIS A 482 -0.09 -6.06 -4.23
N ASP A 483 0.81 -5.20 -4.69
CA ASP A 483 0.58 -4.22 -5.75
C ASP A 483 1.10 -4.76 -7.10
N VAL A 484 0.19 -4.91 -8.06
CA VAL A 484 0.48 -5.45 -9.39
C VAL A 484 1.43 -4.56 -10.17
N ASP A 485 1.26 -3.24 -10.07
CA ASP A 485 2.09 -2.28 -10.80
C ASP A 485 3.51 -2.23 -10.22
N GLU A 486 3.63 -2.37 -8.91
CA GLU A 486 4.91 -2.52 -8.22
C GLU A 486 5.67 -3.78 -8.65
N ALA A 487 4.98 -4.92 -8.74
CA ALA A 487 5.59 -6.16 -9.18
C ALA A 487 6.19 -6.04 -10.60
N ILE A 488 5.46 -5.42 -11.54
CA ILE A 488 5.93 -5.18 -12.91
C ILE A 488 7.07 -4.15 -12.94
N LEU A 489 7.00 -3.12 -12.10
CA LEU A 489 8.04 -2.09 -12.02
C LEU A 489 9.37 -2.65 -11.54
N LEU A 490 9.36 -3.46 -10.49
CA LEU A 490 10.58 -3.86 -9.79
C LEU A 490 11.20 -5.16 -10.32
N ALA A 491 10.38 -6.14 -10.74
CA ALA A 491 10.83 -7.51 -10.93
C ALA A 491 11.24 -7.84 -12.37
N ASP A 492 12.24 -8.70 -12.53
CA ASP A 492 12.52 -9.42 -13.77
C ASP A 492 11.58 -10.62 -13.93
N ARG A 493 11.15 -11.23 -12.80
CA ARG A 493 10.10 -12.26 -12.78
C ARG A 493 9.12 -12.04 -11.65
N VAL A 494 7.84 -12.22 -11.95
CA VAL A 494 6.77 -12.21 -10.96
C VAL A 494 6.32 -13.65 -10.72
N VAL A 495 6.54 -14.12 -9.49
CA VAL A 495 6.15 -15.44 -9.02
C VAL A 495 4.81 -15.32 -8.32
N MET A 496 3.78 -15.92 -8.91
CA MET A 496 2.41 -15.85 -8.44
C MET A 496 2.09 -17.10 -7.60
N MET A 497 1.75 -16.88 -6.33
CA MET A 497 1.39 -17.92 -5.38
C MET A 497 -0.11 -18.17 -5.37
N THR A 498 -0.52 -19.44 -5.36
CA THR A 498 -1.92 -19.83 -5.17
C THR A 498 -2.42 -19.47 -3.77
N ASN A 499 -3.74 -19.44 -3.55
CA ASN A 499 -4.27 -19.13 -2.23
C ASN A 499 -4.02 -20.26 -1.22
N GLY A 500 -3.91 -19.92 0.07
CA GLY A 500 -3.69 -20.88 1.15
C GLY A 500 -5.00 -21.55 1.61
N PRO A 501 -4.93 -22.64 2.40
CA PRO A 501 -3.72 -23.35 2.86
C PRO A 501 -3.10 -24.23 1.76
N ARG A 502 -1.84 -24.66 1.94
CA ARG A 502 -1.03 -25.40 0.94
C ARG A 502 -0.77 -24.57 -0.32
N ALA A 503 -0.39 -23.32 -0.12
CA ALA A 503 -0.02 -22.45 -1.23
C ALA A 503 1.25 -22.97 -1.91
N ARG A 504 1.21 -22.97 -3.24
CA ARG A 504 2.33 -23.33 -4.12
C ARG A 504 2.55 -22.22 -5.14
N ILE A 505 3.63 -22.31 -5.91
CA ILE A 505 3.79 -21.45 -7.09
C ILE A 505 2.77 -21.91 -8.14
N GLY A 506 1.86 -21.02 -8.51
CA GLY A 506 0.86 -21.29 -9.54
C GLY A 506 1.38 -20.94 -10.93
N LYS A 507 2.03 -19.78 -11.07
CA LYS A 507 2.59 -19.30 -12.33
C LYS A 507 3.80 -18.41 -12.09
N ILE A 508 4.73 -18.39 -13.03
CA ILE A 508 5.85 -17.44 -13.09
C ILE A 508 5.74 -16.68 -14.39
N MET A 509 5.79 -15.35 -14.32
CA MET A 509 5.72 -14.45 -15.47
C MET A 509 7.03 -13.69 -15.61
N ASP A 510 7.64 -13.76 -16.80
CA ASP A 510 8.86 -13.03 -17.13
C ASP A 510 8.54 -11.60 -17.58
N VAL A 511 9.11 -10.60 -16.91
CA VAL A 511 8.95 -9.18 -17.23
C VAL A 511 10.13 -8.72 -18.07
N THR A 512 9.94 -8.74 -19.39
CA THR A 512 11.00 -8.43 -20.38
C THR A 512 11.16 -6.93 -20.66
N LEU A 513 10.49 -6.08 -19.87
CA LEU A 513 10.55 -4.63 -20.01
C LEU A 513 11.98 -4.10 -19.73
N PRO A 514 12.51 -3.19 -20.56
CA PRO A 514 13.88 -2.69 -20.40
C PRO A 514 14.06 -1.89 -19.10
N ARG A 515 15.24 -1.98 -18.48
CA ARG A 515 15.65 -1.17 -17.33
C ARG A 515 16.53 0.02 -17.79
N PRO A 516 16.54 1.17 -17.07
CA PRO A 516 15.77 1.48 -15.88
C PRO A 516 14.29 1.75 -16.21
N ARG A 517 13.40 1.27 -15.33
CA ARG A 517 11.95 1.46 -15.47
C ARG A 517 11.53 2.65 -14.61
N SER A 518 10.74 3.54 -15.18
CA SER A 518 10.03 4.57 -14.45
C SER A 518 8.53 4.34 -14.62
N ARG A 519 7.72 4.86 -13.70
CA ARG A 519 6.27 4.71 -13.78
C ARG A 519 5.70 5.34 -15.06
N LYS A 520 6.28 6.47 -15.50
CA LYS A 520 5.95 7.11 -16.78
C LYS A 520 6.20 6.18 -17.97
N HIS A 521 7.41 5.60 -18.06
CA HIS A 521 7.75 4.72 -19.17
C HIS A 521 6.92 3.42 -19.17
N LEU A 522 6.55 2.90 -18.00
CA LEU A 522 5.66 1.72 -17.89
C LEU A 522 4.28 1.99 -18.49
N LEU A 523 3.64 3.10 -18.12
CA LEU A 523 2.29 3.43 -18.61
C LEU A 523 2.25 3.65 -20.13
N GLU A 524 3.37 4.07 -20.72
CA GLU A 524 3.52 4.29 -22.16
C GLU A 524 3.89 3.00 -22.91
N HIS A 525 4.38 1.96 -22.22
CA HIS A 525 4.85 0.73 -22.86
C HIS A 525 3.66 -0.15 -23.33
N PRO A 526 3.69 -0.69 -24.56
CA PRO A 526 2.57 -1.49 -25.10
C PRO A 526 2.26 -2.73 -24.26
N ASP A 527 3.29 -3.45 -23.81
CA ASP A 527 3.14 -4.73 -23.09
C ASP A 527 2.73 -4.57 -21.61
N TYR A 528 2.80 -3.36 -21.05
CA TYR A 528 2.51 -3.14 -19.63
C TYR A 528 1.09 -3.57 -19.25
N TYR A 529 0.10 -3.24 -20.09
CA TYR A 529 -1.29 -3.63 -19.83
C TYR A 529 -1.52 -5.13 -19.96
N ALA A 530 -0.77 -5.82 -20.82
CA ALA A 530 -0.84 -7.28 -20.95
C ALA A 530 -0.28 -7.97 -19.70
N TYR A 531 0.85 -7.49 -19.17
CA TYR A 531 1.38 -7.97 -17.89
C TYR A 531 0.40 -7.73 -16.73
N ARG A 532 -0.22 -6.56 -16.69
CA ARG A 532 -1.22 -6.22 -15.66
C ARG A 532 -2.45 -7.12 -15.76
N GLU A 533 -2.96 -7.36 -16.96
CA GLU A 533 -4.07 -8.27 -17.21
C GLU A 533 -3.74 -9.69 -16.75
N GLU A 534 -2.59 -10.24 -17.16
CA GLU A 534 -2.16 -11.58 -16.77
C GLU A 534 -2.09 -11.78 -15.25
N LEU A 535 -1.51 -10.81 -14.53
CA LEU A 535 -1.41 -10.85 -13.07
C LEU A 535 -2.79 -10.75 -12.40
N LEU A 536 -3.66 -9.86 -12.88
CA LEU A 536 -5.02 -9.71 -12.33
C LEU A 536 -5.86 -10.98 -12.58
N THR A 537 -5.82 -11.52 -13.80
CA THR A 537 -6.53 -12.76 -14.14
C THR A 537 -6.08 -13.92 -13.26
N PHE A 538 -4.77 -14.06 -13.01
CA PHE A 538 -4.29 -15.09 -12.08
C PHE A 538 -4.85 -14.90 -10.67
N LEU A 539 -4.82 -13.68 -10.15
CA LEU A 539 -5.34 -13.39 -8.81
C LEU A 539 -6.84 -13.70 -8.71
N GLU A 540 -7.62 -13.39 -9.75
CA GLU A 540 -9.05 -13.74 -9.81
C GLU A 540 -9.28 -15.26 -9.90
N GLU A 541 -8.54 -15.98 -10.76
CA GLU A 541 -8.70 -17.42 -10.97
C GLU A 541 -8.49 -18.26 -9.71
N TYR A 542 -7.63 -17.79 -8.81
CA TYR A 542 -7.25 -18.46 -7.56
C TYR A 542 -7.89 -17.82 -6.31
N GLU A 543 -8.92 -16.99 -6.47
CA GLU A 543 -9.65 -16.36 -5.36
C GLU A 543 -10.15 -17.39 -4.33
N HIS A 544 -10.67 -18.53 -4.80
CA HIS A 544 -11.35 -19.53 -3.96
C HIS A 544 -10.47 -20.69 -3.45
N GLY A 545 -9.16 -20.68 -3.71
CA GLY A 545 -8.26 -21.70 -3.16
C GLY A 545 -7.00 -21.98 -3.98
N ALA A 546 -6.39 -23.13 -3.72
CA ALA A 546 -5.20 -23.60 -4.43
C ALA A 546 -5.50 -24.21 -5.81
N GLU A 547 -6.77 -24.39 -6.14
CA GLU A 547 -7.24 -24.94 -7.41
C GLU A 547 -7.92 -23.83 -8.21
N LYS A 548 -7.70 -23.86 -9.53
CA LYS A 548 -8.31 -22.91 -10.47
C LYS A 548 -9.83 -23.08 -10.42
N LYS A 549 -10.57 -21.97 -10.40
CA LYS A 549 -12.03 -21.99 -10.57
C LYS A 549 -12.36 -22.66 -11.92
N GLU A 550 -13.08 -23.79 -11.90
CA GLU A 550 -13.60 -24.37 -13.14
C GLU A 550 -14.54 -23.35 -13.78
N ALA A 551 -14.30 -23.01 -15.06
CA ALA A 551 -15.15 -22.11 -15.79
C ALA A 551 -16.56 -22.74 -15.89
N ALA A 552 -17.55 -22.05 -15.30
CA ALA A 552 -18.95 -22.46 -15.32
C ALA A 552 -19.60 -22.21 -16.69
#